data_AF-A0A352PPQ5-F1
#
_entry.id   AF-A0A352PPQ5-F1
#
_cell.length_a   1.000
_cell.length_b   1.000
_cell.length_c   1.000
_cell.angle_alpha   90.00
_cell.angle_beta   90.00
_cell.angle_gamma   90.00
#
_symmetry.space_group_name_H-M   'P 1'
#
loop_
_entity.id
_entity.type
_entity.pdbx_description
1 polymer ?
#
loop_
_entity_poly.entity_id
_entity_poly.type
_entity_poly.pdbx_seq_one_letter_code
_entity_poly.pdbx_strand_id
1 'polypeptide(L)' 'MSYIKNLDTLLGHGNERLRRIAFDIVDHALAKADPYKAVKELVHLRGDILQVGEIRLDLKKHGRIFLLGTGKATYPIA' A
#
# COMPACT_ATOMS: atom_id res chain seq x y z
N MET A 1 3.67 -5.26 10.58
CA MET A 1 2.37 -5.53 11.21
C MET A 1 1.59 -6.44 10.28
N SER A 2 1.12 -7.59 10.75
CA SER A 2 0.41 -8.55 9.90
C SER A 2 -1.03 -8.08 9.60
N TYR A 3 -1.53 -8.31 8.39
CA TYR A 3 -2.92 -8.08 7.98
C TYR A 3 -3.85 -9.17 8.51
N ILE A 4 -3.34 -10.39 8.71
CA ILE A 4 -4.11 -11.52 9.24
C ILE A 4 -4.13 -11.43 10.77
N LYS A 5 -5.23 -10.95 11.35
CA LYS A 5 -5.35 -10.70 12.79
C LYS A 5 -5.77 -11.91 13.61
N ASN A 6 -6.38 -12.91 12.98
CA ASN A 6 -6.88 -14.12 13.60
C ASN A 6 -6.03 -15.35 13.26
N LEU A 7 -4.71 -15.17 13.10
CA LEU A 7 -3.80 -16.21 12.65
C LEU A 7 -3.86 -17.45 13.56
N ASP A 8 -3.92 -17.26 14.88
CA ASP A 8 -3.99 -18.37 15.84
C ASP A 8 -5.22 -19.25 15.62
N THR A 9 -6.39 -18.65 15.35
CA THR A 9 -7.61 -19.39 15.01
C THR A 9 -7.47 -20.17 13.71
N LEU A 10 -6.83 -19.56 12.70
CA LEU A 10 -6.62 -20.18 11.40
C LEU A 10 -5.59 -21.32 11.43
N LEU A 11 -4.65 -21.27 12.37
CA LEU A 11 -3.65 -22.31 12.61
C LEU A 11 -4.13 -23.38 13.60
N GLY A 12 -5.17 -23.11 14.39
CA GLY A 12 -5.72 -24.03 15.41
C GLY A 12 -6.38 -25.30 14.88
N HIS A 13 -6.34 -25.58 13.58
CA HIS A 13 -6.85 -26.80 12.99
C HIS A 13 -6.19 -27.16 11.64
N GLY A 14 -6.34 -28.42 11.22
CA GLY A 14 -5.84 -28.91 9.94
C GLY A 14 -4.31 -29.03 9.88
N ASN A 15 -3.73 -28.92 8.68
CA ASN A 15 -2.28 -28.97 8.50
C ASN A 15 -1.64 -27.63 8.84
N GLU A 16 -1.24 -27.45 10.10
CA GLU A 16 -0.66 -26.21 10.62
C GLU A 16 0.56 -25.75 9.80
N ARG A 17 1.48 -26.68 9.47
CA ARG A 17 2.73 -26.34 8.77
C ARG A 17 2.46 -25.75 7.39
N LEU A 18 1.61 -26.39 6.59
CA LEU A 18 1.26 -25.87 5.26
C LEU A 18 0.47 -24.56 5.35
N ARG A 19 -0.45 -24.45 6.32
CA ARG A 19 -1.22 -23.22 6.52
C ARG A 19 -0.36 -22.04 6.92
N ARG A 20 0.63 -22.25 7.78
CA ARG A 20 1.58 -21.19 8.17
C ARG A 20 2.30 -20.63 6.96
N ILE A 21 2.78 -21.49 6.07
CA ILE A 21 3.41 -21.06 4.81
C ILE A 21 2.42 -20.31 3.91
N ALA A 22 1.20 -20.85 3.76
CA ALA A 22 0.18 -20.21 2.94
C ALA A 22 -0.20 -18.80 3.45
N PHE A 23 -0.41 -18.66 4.77
CA PHE A 23 -0.75 -17.37 5.36
C PHE A 23 0.41 -16.37 5.35
N ASP A 24 1.65 -16.83 5.46
CA ASP A 24 2.82 -15.96 5.28
C ASP A 24 2.86 -15.35 3.87
N ILE A 25 2.59 -16.15 2.83
CA ILE A 25 2.48 -15.68 1.45
C ILE A 25 1.33 -14.67 1.30
N VAL A 26 0.16 -14.99 1.85
CA VAL A 26 -1.02 -14.09 1.80
C VAL A 26 -0.73 -12.77 2.51
N ASP A 27 -0.07 -12.80 3.66
CA ASP A 27 0.22 -11.59 4.42
C ASP A 27 1.20 -10.67 3.68
N HIS A 28 2.23 -11.25 3.05
CA HIS A 28 3.14 -10.51 2.17
C HIS A 28 2.42 -9.93 0.94
N ALA A 29 1.50 -10.69 0.33
CA ALA A 29 0.71 -10.22 -0.81
C ALA A 29 -0.21 -9.05 -0.42
N LEU A 30 -0.92 -9.16 0.72
CA LEU A 30 -1.75 -8.08 1.26
C LEU A 30 -0.91 -6.85 1.61
N ALA A 31 0.27 -7.06 2.19
CA ALA A 31 1.19 -5.98 2.49
C ALA A 31 1.68 -5.25 1.23
N LYS A 32 1.87 -5.96 0.11
CA LYS A 32 2.26 -5.35 -1.16
C LYS A 32 1.09 -4.66 -1.87
N ALA A 33 -0.13 -5.14 -1.68
CA ALA A 33 -1.36 -4.56 -2.21
C ALA A 33 -1.88 -3.35 -1.39
N ASP A 34 -1.21 -3.01 -0.28
CA ASP A 34 -1.60 -1.89 0.56
C ASP A 34 -1.53 -0.56 -0.22
N PRO A 35 -2.66 0.18 -0.33
CA PRO A 35 -2.73 1.38 -1.16
C PRO A 35 -1.83 2.53 -0.65
N TYR A 36 -1.67 2.67 0.67
CA TYR A 36 -0.78 3.68 1.23
C TYR A 36 0.67 3.37 0.86
N LYS A 37 1.10 2.13 1.04
CA LYS A 37 2.46 1.71 0.68
C LYS A 37 2.70 1.83 -0.82
N ALA A 38 1.74 1.40 -1.65
CA ALA A 38 1.83 1.50 -3.10
C ALA A 38 2.01 2.95 -3.57
N VAL A 39 1.21 3.89 -3.03
CA VAL A 39 1.34 5.32 -3.38
C VAL A 39 2.65 5.89 -2.86
N LYS A 40 3.05 5.54 -1.63
CA LYS A 40 4.33 5.99 -1.04
C LYS A 40 5.55 5.50 -1.81
N GLU A 41 5.50 4.30 -2.38
CA GLU A 41 6.55 3.77 -3.26
C GLU A 41 6.54 4.41 -4.65
N LEU A 42 5.37 4.82 -5.15
CA LEU A 42 5.22 5.35 -6.51
C LEU A 42 5.46 6.86 -6.59
N VAL A 43 5.07 7.60 -5.55
CA VAL A 43 5.00 9.06 -5.52
C VAL A 43 6.05 9.64 -4.58
N HIS A 44 6.91 10.48 -5.11
CA HIS A 44 7.98 11.13 -4.36
C HIS A 44 8.01 12.62 -4.65
N LEU A 45 8.14 13.44 -3.60
CA LEU A 45 8.33 14.88 -3.71
C LEU A 45 9.75 15.23 -3.26
N ARG A 46 10.54 15.88 -4.14
CA ARG A 46 11.87 16.39 -3.82
C ARG A 46 11.95 17.87 -4.18
N GLY A 47 11.92 18.73 -3.17
CA GLY A 47 11.72 20.16 -3.39
C GLY A 47 10.42 20.41 -4.15
N ASP A 48 10.50 21.08 -5.30
CA ASP A 48 9.36 21.36 -6.17
C ASP A 48 9.13 20.30 -7.25
N ILE A 49 9.92 19.22 -7.28
CA ILE A 49 9.75 18.17 -8.28
C ILE A 49 8.93 17.03 -7.70
N LEU A 50 7.71 16.86 -8.22
CA LEU A 50 6.86 15.70 -7.97
C LEU A 50 7.17 14.62 -9.00
N GLN A 51 7.59 13.45 -8.53
CA GLN A 51 7.78 12.26 -9.34
C GLN A 51 6.67 11.25 -9.05
N VAL A 52 6.01 10.75 -10.09
CA VAL A 52 4.99 9.71 -10.03
C VAL A 52 5.39 8.62 -11.04
N GLY A 53 6.01 7.55 -10.54
CA GLY A 53 6.67 6.57 -11.41
C GLY A 53 7.71 7.24 -12.31
N GLU A 54 7.53 7.12 -13.62
CA GLU A 54 8.41 7.75 -14.63
C GLU A 54 8.04 9.22 -14.93
N ILE A 55 6.88 9.69 -14.49
CA ILE A 55 6.42 11.06 -14.73
C ILE A 55 7.10 11.99 -13.74
N ARG A 56 7.65 13.11 -14.23
CA ARG A 56 8.24 14.18 -13.42
C ARG A 56 7.56 15.51 -13.71
N LEU A 57 7.09 16.17 -12.67
CA LEU A 57 6.39 17.45 -12.74
C LEU A 57 7.14 18.47 -11.88
N ASP A 58 7.48 19.61 -12.48
CA ASP A 58 7.98 20.77 -11.75
C ASP A 58 6.79 21.61 -11.26
N LEU A 59 6.51 21.53 -9.97
CA LEU A 59 5.37 22.18 -9.34
C LEU A 59 5.44 23.70 -9.42
N LYS A 60 6.62 24.31 -9.57
CA LYS A 60 6.73 25.78 -9.75
C LYS A 60 6.13 26.27 -11.06
N LYS A 61 6.07 25.40 -12.07
CA LYS A 61 5.43 25.70 -13.36
C LYS A 61 3.91 25.58 -13.31
N HIS A 62 3.36 25.15 -12.18
CA HIS A 62 1.95 24.92 -11.96
C HIS A 62 1.46 25.83 -10.83
N GLY A 63 0.25 26.35 -10.94
CA GLY A 63 -0.30 27.29 -9.95
C GLY A 63 -0.78 26.58 -8.69
N ARG A 64 -2.05 26.17 -8.70
CA ARG A 64 -2.70 25.48 -7.56
C ARG A 64 -2.68 23.97 -7.78
N ILE A 65 -2.34 23.24 -6.72
CA ILE A 65 -2.36 21.78 -6.69
C ILE A 65 -3.63 21.33 -5.97
N PHE A 66 -4.34 20.37 -6.54
CA PHE A 66 -5.56 19.81 -5.95
C PHE A 66 -5.39 18.30 -5.81
N LEU A 67 -5.88 17.76 -4.70
CA LEU A 67 -5.98 16.33 -4.46
C LEU A 67 -7.45 15.96 -4.42
N LEU A 68 -7.86 15.02 -5.27
CA LEU A 68 -9.22 14.48 -5.29
C LEU A 68 -9.15 12.98 -5.02
N GLY A 69 -9.81 12.57 -3.95
CA GLY A 69 -9.88 11.18 -3.53
C GLY A 69 -11.30 10.63 -3.63
N THR A 70 -11.48 9.43 -4.17
CA THR A 70 -12.76 8.72 -4.20
C THR A 70 -12.58 7.21 -4.12
N GLY A 71 -13.52 6.53 -3.45
CA GLY A 71 -13.51 5.09 -3.25
C GLY A 71 -12.98 4.64 -1.89
N LYS A 72 -13.13 3.34 -1.60
CA LYS A 72 -12.89 2.74 -0.27
C LYS A 72 -11.44 2.91 0.22
N ALA A 73 -10.48 2.96 -0.70
CA ALA A 73 -9.06 3.08 -0.39
C ALA A 73 -8.57 4.53 -0.32
N THR A 74 -9.46 5.53 -0.39
CA THR A 74 -9.06 6.95 -0.40
C THR A 74 -8.40 7.39 0.89
N TYR A 75 -9.00 7.08 2.03
CA TYR A 75 -8.54 7.54 3.34
C TYR A 75 -7.04 7.27 3.61
N PRO A 76 -6.49 6.07 3.32
CA PRO A 76 -5.06 5.85 3.50
C PRO A 76 -4.17 6.50 2.43
N ILE A 77 -4.71 7.06 1.34
CA ILE A 77 -3.95 7.67 0.25
C ILE A 77 -3.94 9.20 0.34
N ALA A 78 -5.11 9.81 0.59
CA ALA A 78 -5.42 11.21 0.34
C ALA A 78 -6.17 11.86 1.51
#